data_AF-A0A822XZL6-F1
#
_entry.id   AF-A0A822XZL6-F1
#
_cell.length_a   1.000
_cell.length_b   1.000
_cell.length_c   1.000
_cell.angle_alpha   90.00
_cell.angle_beta   90.00
_cell.angle_gamma   90.00
#
_symmetry.space_group_name_H-M   'P 1'
#
loop_
_entity.id
_entity.type
_entity.pdbx_description
1 polymer ?
#
loop_
_entity_poly.entity_id
_entity_poly.type
_entity_poly.pdbx_seq_one_letter_code
_entity_poly.pdbx_strand_id
1 'polypeptide(L)'
;MNCRIAARKFFFFCDPHRRGKACIKKVLLSNCLQELMELHQESEEEVTDTEQAENRFSSAQLICDMFLALDKVLNGTLSKQELREYADGTLTEIFMERAFDKRARRGKNGGGGDNAREMDFESFLDFVLALENKDTPGGLAYLFRCLDLHGRGYLTTADIHTLFRDVLKNGSREGTTGCALRTAHGVGLRPQSPGA
;
A
#
# COMPACT_ATOMS: atom_id res chain seq x y z
N MET A 1 -11.55 -5.65 -14.94
CA MET A 1 -10.52 -5.06 -14.07
C MET A 1 -10.46 -5.78 -12.72
N ASN A 2 -11.62 -6.01 -12.10
CA ASN A 2 -11.76 -6.60 -10.75
C ASN A 2 -11.08 -7.97 -10.58
N CYS A 3 -11.18 -8.89 -11.54
CA CYS A 3 -10.53 -10.21 -11.44
C CYS A 3 -8.99 -10.11 -11.35
N ARG A 4 -8.36 -9.11 -12.00
CA ARG A 4 -6.91 -8.90 -11.91
C ARG A 4 -6.51 -8.37 -10.53
N ILE A 5 -7.30 -7.47 -9.97
CA ILE A 5 -7.10 -6.92 -8.62
C ILE A 5 -7.29 -8.01 -7.57
N ALA A 6 -8.37 -8.77 -7.68
CA ALA A 6 -8.66 -9.92 -6.81
C ALA A 6 -7.54 -10.94 -6.81
N ALA A 7 -7.09 -11.38 -8.00
CA ALA A 7 -5.98 -12.31 -8.12
C ALA A 7 -4.68 -11.73 -7.53
N ARG A 8 -4.38 -10.46 -7.78
CA ARG A 8 -3.16 -9.83 -7.26
C ARG A 8 -3.18 -9.68 -5.75
N LYS A 9 -4.32 -9.31 -5.18
CA LYS A 9 -4.54 -9.26 -3.73
C LYS A 9 -4.43 -10.65 -3.10
N PHE A 10 -5.01 -11.67 -3.73
CA PHE A 10 -4.86 -13.06 -3.30
C PHE A 10 -3.38 -13.47 -3.24
N PHE A 11 -2.61 -13.22 -4.31
CA PHE A 11 -1.18 -13.53 -4.33
C PHE A 11 -0.35 -12.66 -3.39
N PHE A 12 -0.78 -11.43 -3.07
CA PHE A 12 -0.12 -10.58 -2.09
C PHE A 12 -0.07 -11.25 -0.71
N PHE A 13 -1.18 -11.86 -0.28
CA PHE A 13 -1.26 -12.55 1.02
C PHE A 13 -0.75 -13.99 0.96
N CYS A 14 -1.07 -14.74 -0.11
CA CYS A 14 -0.77 -16.16 -0.20
C CYS A 14 0.62 -16.49 -0.75
N ASP A 15 1.31 -15.51 -1.36
CA ASP A 15 2.66 -15.67 -1.91
C ASP A 15 3.59 -14.49 -1.52
N PRO A 16 3.98 -14.38 -0.24
CA PRO A 16 4.85 -13.30 0.24
C PRO A 16 6.21 -13.21 -0.48
N HIS A 17 6.67 -14.34 -1.01
CA HIS A 17 7.92 -14.47 -1.76
C HIS A 17 7.75 -14.24 -3.27
N ARG A 18 6.52 -14.02 -3.74
CA ARG A 18 6.19 -13.66 -5.12
C ARG A 18 6.76 -14.63 -6.15
N ARG A 19 6.61 -15.92 -5.87
CA ARG A 19 6.99 -17.03 -6.75
C ARG A 19 5.96 -17.30 -7.84
N GLY A 20 4.84 -16.60 -7.82
CA GLY A 20 3.65 -16.86 -8.65
C GLY A 20 2.93 -18.14 -8.26
N LYS A 21 3.13 -18.64 -7.03
CA LYS A 21 2.63 -19.94 -6.58
C LYS A 21 2.13 -19.85 -5.14
N ALA A 22 0.83 -20.06 -4.95
CA ALA A 22 0.22 -20.18 -3.63
C ALA A 22 0.18 -21.65 -3.20
N CYS A 23 0.60 -21.95 -1.97
CA CYS A 23 0.47 -23.29 -1.41
C CYS A 23 -0.96 -23.50 -0.91
N ILE A 24 -1.68 -24.48 -1.46
CA ILE A 24 -3.07 -24.78 -1.08
C ILE A 24 -3.23 -24.95 0.43
N LYS A 25 -2.30 -25.65 1.10
CA LYS A 25 -2.33 -25.80 2.56
C LYS A 25 -2.30 -24.45 3.29
N LYS A 26 -1.49 -23.49 2.82
CA LYS A 26 -1.44 -22.14 3.42
C LYS A 26 -2.73 -21.36 3.16
N VAL A 27 -3.28 -21.50 1.96
CA VAL A 27 -4.56 -20.86 1.57
C VAL A 27 -5.68 -21.35 2.48
N LEU A 28 -5.82 -22.66 2.67
CA LEU A 28 -6.84 -23.28 3.52
C LEU A 28 -6.71 -22.94 5.01
N LEU A 29 -5.50 -22.61 5.48
CA LEU A 29 -5.23 -22.22 6.86
C LEU A 29 -5.33 -20.70 7.09
N SER A 30 -5.74 -19.95 6.08
CA SER A 30 -5.88 -18.49 6.10
C SER A 30 -7.31 -18.08 5.79
N ASN A 31 -7.69 -16.86 6.17
CA ASN A 31 -9.00 -16.30 5.81
C ASN A 31 -9.09 -15.86 4.33
N CYS A 32 -8.03 -16.09 3.54
CA CYS A 32 -7.93 -15.56 2.17
C CYS A 32 -9.04 -16.06 1.23
N LEU A 33 -9.60 -17.26 1.44
CA LEU A 33 -10.71 -17.78 0.62
C LEU A 33 -12.04 -17.13 0.96
N GLN A 34 -12.31 -16.89 2.25
CA GLN A 34 -13.53 -16.24 2.71
C GLN A 34 -13.61 -14.82 2.13
N GLU A 35 -12.53 -14.06 2.22
CA GLU A 35 -12.49 -12.71 1.67
C GLU A 35 -12.57 -12.70 0.13
N LEU A 36 -11.98 -13.71 -0.55
CA LEU A 36 -12.11 -13.85 -2.00
C LEU A 36 -13.55 -14.14 -2.43
N MET A 37 -14.35 -14.78 -1.57
CA MET A 37 -15.75 -15.09 -1.86
C MET A 37 -16.68 -13.88 -1.63
N GLU A 38 -16.35 -12.99 -0.69
CA GLU A 38 -17.09 -11.75 -0.43
C GLU A 38 -17.14 -10.82 -1.67
N LEU A 39 -16.14 -10.92 -2.56
CA LEU A 39 -16.10 -10.23 -3.87
C LEU A 39 -17.27 -10.56 -4.81
N HIS A 40 -17.83 -11.76 -4.75
CA HIS A 40 -18.96 -12.13 -5.62
C HIS A 40 -20.28 -11.54 -5.13
N GLN A 41 -20.40 -11.28 -3.82
CA GLN A 41 -21.64 -10.78 -3.21
C GLN A 41 -21.86 -9.28 -3.48
N GLU A 42 -20.79 -8.47 -3.52
CA GLU A 42 -20.85 -7.02 -3.80
C GLU A 42 -21.38 -6.68 -5.21
N SER A 43 -21.39 -7.62 -6.17
CA SER A 43 -21.96 -7.39 -7.50
C SER A 43 -23.47 -7.58 -7.61
N GLU A 44 -24.11 -8.18 -6.59
CA GLU A 44 -25.54 -8.55 -6.65
C GLU A 44 -26.43 -7.79 -5.65
N GLU A 45 -25.88 -7.18 -4.60
CA GLU A 45 -26.67 -6.51 -3.56
C GLU A 45 -26.22 -5.05 -3.36
N GLU A 46 -27.16 -4.09 -3.49
CA GLU A 46 -26.96 -2.71 -3.01
C GLU A 46 -26.87 -2.72 -1.47
N VAL A 47 -25.65 -2.83 -0.95
CA VAL A 47 -25.42 -2.83 0.50
C VAL A 47 -25.45 -1.39 1.03
N THR A 48 -26.33 -1.16 2.01
CA THR A 48 -26.50 0.10 2.74
C THR A 48 -25.18 0.60 3.35
N ASP A 49 -24.98 1.94 3.35
CA ASP A 49 -23.78 2.74 3.71
C ASP A 49 -23.06 2.45 5.06
N THR A 50 -23.44 1.42 5.82
CA THR A 50 -22.89 1.14 7.16
C THR A 50 -21.94 -0.06 7.23
N GLU A 51 -21.85 -0.91 6.20
CA GLU A 51 -20.96 -2.09 6.18
C GLU A 51 -19.72 -1.94 5.27
N GLN A 52 -19.59 -0.83 4.55
CA GLN A 52 -18.44 -0.56 3.67
C GLN A 52 -17.10 -0.33 4.40
N ALA A 53 -17.12 -0.10 5.71
CA ALA A 53 -15.92 0.27 6.45
C ALA A 53 -14.96 -0.90 6.74
N GLU A 54 -15.44 -2.15 6.67
CA GLU A 54 -14.62 -3.34 6.98
C GLU A 54 -14.38 -4.25 5.79
N ASN A 55 -15.10 -4.06 4.67
CA ASN A 55 -14.86 -4.86 3.47
C ASN A 55 -13.55 -4.43 2.80
N ARG A 56 -12.52 -5.26 2.98
CA ARG A 56 -11.21 -5.08 2.33
C ARG A 56 -11.30 -5.10 0.79
N PHE A 57 -12.47 -5.36 0.18
CA PHE A 57 -12.66 -5.57 -1.26
C PHE A 57 -13.44 -4.47 -1.98
N SER A 58 -14.28 -3.70 -1.26
CA SER A 58 -14.72 -2.36 -1.69
C SER A 58 -13.52 -1.44 -1.99
N SER A 59 -12.35 -1.76 -1.43
CA SER A 59 -11.07 -1.13 -1.74
C SER A 59 -10.60 -1.31 -3.19
N ALA A 60 -11.04 -2.33 -3.93
CA ALA A 60 -10.56 -2.56 -5.30
C ALA A 60 -10.97 -1.41 -6.24
N GLN A 61 -12.21 -0.92 -6.11
CA GLN A 61 -12.69 0.23 -6.86
C GLN A 61 -12.03 1.52 -6.36
N LEU A 62 -11.94 1.70 -5.04
CA LEU A 62 -11.29 2.85 -4.42
C LEU A 62 -9.81 2.99 -4.83
N ILE A 63 -9.06 1.88 -4.91
CA ILE A 63 -7.66 1.87 -5.37
C ILE A 63 -7.57 2.23 -6.86
N CYS A 64 -8.52 1.80 -7.68
CA CYS A 64 -8.59 2.23 -9.08
C CYS A 64 -8.84 3.74 -9.19
N ASP A 65 -9.82 4.24 -8.45
CA ASP A 65 -10.19 5.65 -8.47
C ASP A 65 -9.05 6.53 -7.96
N MET A 66 -8.34 6.08 -6.91
CA MET A 66 -7.11 6.71 -6.43
C MET A 66 -6.01 6.74 -7.50
N PHE A 67 -5.79 5.63 -8.22
CA PHE A 67 -4.79 5.61 -9.29
C PHE A 67 -5.14 6.60 -10.41
N LEU A 68 -6.40 6.61 -10.85
CA LEU A 68 -6.88 7.50 -11.90
C LEU A 68 -6.85 8.98 -11.48
N ALA A 69 -7.08 9.27 -10.20
CA ALA A 69 -6.96 10.62 -9.67
C ALA A 69 -5.50 11.13 -9.67
N LEU A 70 -4.53 10.22 -9.51
CA LEU A 70 -3.11 10.55 -9.50
C LEU A 70 -2.50 10.60 -10.92
N ASP A 71 -2.95 9.78 -11.87
CA ASP A 71 -2.46 9.74 -13.26
C ASP A 71 -3.01 10.92 -14.08
N LYS A 72 -2.46 12.11 -13.88
CA LYS A 72 -2.94 13.35 -14.51
C LYS A 72 -2.66 13.40 -16.00
N VAL A 73 -1.59 12.72 -16.43
CA VAL A 73 -1.18 12.66 -17.83
C VAL A 73 -1.92 11.55 -18.60
N LEU A 74 -2.68 10.71 -17.88
CA LEU A 74 -3.48 9.61 -18.44
C LEU A 74 -2.65 8.64 -19.28
N ASN A 75 -1.42 8.36 -18.83
CA ASN A 75 -0.48 7.50 -19.54
C ASN A 75 -0.50 6.05 -19.04
N GLY A 76 -1.28 5.74 -18.00
CA GLY A 76 -1.39 4.43 -17.38
C GLY A 76 -0.27 4.09 -16.39
N THR A 77 0.53 5.09 -15.99
CA THR A 77 1.61 5.00 -15.01
C THR A 77 1.68 6.26 -14.15
N LEU A 78 2.24 6.15 -12.95
CA LEU A 78 2.44 7.27 -12.04
C LEU A 78 3.91 7.64 -11.99
N SER A 79 4.20 8.91 -12.24
CA SER A 79 5.50 9.50 -11.99
C SER A 79 5.71 9.72 -10.49
N LYS A 80 6.96 9.95 -10.07
CA LYS A 80 7.26 10.36 -8.68
C LYS A 80 6.48 11.61 -8.26
N GLN A 81 6.29 12.55 -9.19
CA GLN A 81 5.59 13.81 -8.88
C GLN A 81 4.09 13.59 -8.67
N GLU A 82 3.49 12.66 -9.41
CA GLU A 82 2.08 12.28 -9.22
C GLU A 82 1.91 11.50 -7.92
N LEU A 83 2.79 10.53 -7.62
CA LEU A 83 2.70 9.76 -6.39
C LEU A 83 2.91 10.60 -5.12
N ARG A 84 3.59 11.76 -5.20
CA ARG A 84 3.73 12.70 -4.08
C ARG A 84 2.40 13.23 -3.55
N GLU A 85 1.35 13.25 -4.36
CA GLU A 85 0.03 13.71 -3.93
C GLU A 85 -0.76 12.61 -3.20
N TYR A 86 -0.24 11.38 -3.20
CA TYR A 86 -0.82 10.30 -2.42
C TYR A 86 -0.78 10.61 -0.92
N ALA A 87 -1.91 10.38 -0.23
CA ALA A 87 -2.07 10.59 1.21
C ALA A 87 -1.58 11.98 1.65
N ASP A 88 -1.97 13.01 0.91
CA ASP A 88 -1.66 14.42 1.18
C ASP A 88 -0.16 14.74 1.29
N GLY A 89 0.71 13.96 0.64
CA GLY A 89 2.16 14.19 0.67
C GLY A 89 2.85 13.75 1.97
N THR A 90 2.16 12.98 2.82
CA THR A 90 2.72 12.46 4.08
C THR A 90 3.84 11.43 3.88
N LEU A 91 4.02 10.91 2.67
CA LEU A 91 5.07 9.97 2.34
C LEU A 91 6.44 10.65 2.32
N THR A 92 7.41 10.03 2.99
CA THR A 92 8.81 10.47 2.95
C THR A 92 9.42 10.27 1.56
N GLU A 93 10.30 11.18 1.14
CA GLU A 93 10.94 11.11 -0.18
C GLU A 93 11.72 9.79 -0.31
N ILE A 94 12.46 9.41 0.74
CA ILE A 94 13.20 8.13 0.76
C ILE A 94 12.25 6.96 0.51
N PHE A 95 11.10 6.91 1.20
CA PHE A 95 10.15 5.81 1.01
C PHE A 95 9.58 5.76 -0.41
N MET A 96 9.24 6.93 -0.99
CA MET A 96 8.78 7.01 -2.38
C MET A 96 9.86 6.50 -3.34
N GLU A 97 11.10 6.97 -3.24
CA GLU A 97 12.21 6.49 -4.10
C GLU A 97 12.34 4.97 -4.08
N ARG A 98 12.21 4.37 -2.89
CA ARG A 98 12.35 2.93 -2.71
C ARG A 98 11.14 2.14 -3.24
N ALA A 99 9.95 2.74 -3.24
CA ALA A 99 8.78 2.15 -3.88
C ALA A 99 8.96 2.02 -5.41
N PHE A 100 9.61 3.01 -6.04
CA PHE A 100 9.96 2.98 -7.47
C PHE A 100 11.12 2.01 -7.78
N ASP A 101 12.18 1.99 -6.95
CA ASP A 101 13.33 1.07 -7.11
C ASP A 101 12.93 -0.41 -7.12
N LYS A 102 11.86 -0.76 -6.39
CA LYS A 102 11.33 -2.12 -6.34
C LYS A 102 10.93 -2.64 -7.72
N ARG A 103 10.48 -1.78 -8.63
CA ARG A 103 10.15 -2.14 -10.02
C ARG A 103 11.37 -2.68 -10.75
N ALA A 104 12.51 -2.00 -10.62
CA ALA A 104 13.75 -2.37 -11.30
C ALA A 104 14.22 -3.81 -10.96
N ARG A 105 13.90 -4.31 -9.76
CA ARG A 105 14.27 -5.67 -9.32
C ARG A 105 13.27 -6.76 -9.70
N ARG A 106 12.03 -6.41 -10.09
CA ARG A 106 11.00 -7.40 -10.52
C ARG A 106 11.08 -7.76 -12.00
N GLY A 107 11.68 -6.91 -12.82
CA GLY A 107 11.96 -7.23 -14.21
C GLY A 107 13.06 -8.27 -14.30
N LYS A 108 12.71 -9.54 -14.52
CA LYS A 108 13.67 -10.60 -14.88
C LYS A 108 14.32 -10.41 -16.26
N ASN A 109 13.99 -9.33 -16.98
CA ASN A 109 14.70 -8.87 -18.15
C ASN A 109 15.38 -7.55 -17.81
N GLY A 110 16.71 -7.61 -17.71
CA GLY A 110 17.55 -6.46 -17.49
C GLY A 110 17.26 -5.35 -18.49
N GLY A 111 17.08 -4.16 -17.97
CA GLY A 111 16.95 -2.94 -18.72
C GLY A 111 17.05 -1.79 -17.74
N GLY A 112 18.28 -1.47 -17.31
CA GLY A 112 18.56 -0.17 -16.72
C GLY A 112 18.21 0.89 -17.76
N GLY A 113 17.02 1.46 -17.64
CA GLY A 113 16.48 2.47 -18.53
C GLY A 113 15.43 3.30 -17.80
N ASP A 114 15.12 4.47 -18.33
CA ASP A 114 14.29 5.54 -17.74
C ASP A 114 12.94 5.11 -17.13
N ASN A 115 12.45 3.90 -17.41
CA ASN A 115 11.25 3.29 -16.82
C ASN A 115 11.32 3.02 -15.30
N ALA A 116 12.49 3.21 -14.66
CA ALA A 116 12.60 3.23 -13.19
C ALA A 116 11.90 4.45 -12.55
N ARG A 117 11.48 5.43 -13.36
CA ARG A 117 10.82 6.67 -12.90
C ARG A 117 9.29 6.61 -12.84
N GLU A 118 8.70 5.55 -13.39
CA GLU A 118 7.25 5.41 -13.52
C GLU A 118 6.74 4.17 -12.78
N MET A 119 5.54 4.24 -12.19
CA MET A 119 4.89 3.17 -11.43
C MET A 119 3.60 2.75 -12.13
N ASP A 120 3.54 1.50 -12.60
CA ASP A 120 2.30 0.97 -13.19
C ASP A 120 1.22 0.69 -12.12
N PHE A 121 -0.03 0.55 -12.57
CA PHE A 121 -1.16 0.22 -11.70
C PHE A 121 -0.92 -1.02 -10.83
N GLU A 122 -0.27 -2.05 -11.38
CA GLU A 122 0.03 -3.29 -10.67
C GLU A 122 1.04 -3.11 -9.51
N SER A 123 1.99 -2.18 -9.67
CA SER A 123 2.96 -1.79 -8.65
C SER A 123 2.34 -0.86 -7.63
N PHE A 124 1.48 0.06 -8.06
CA PHE A 124 0.68 0.92 -7.19
C PHE A 124 -0.26 0.09 -6.31
N LEU A 125 -0.96 -0.90 -6.87
CA LEU A 125 -1.79 -1.81 -6.10
C LEU A 125 -0.98 -2.55 -5.02
N ASP A 126 0.19 -3.07 -5.37
CA ASP A 126 1.08 -3.71 -4.39
C ASP A 126 1.54 -2.73 -3.29
N PHE A 127 1.73 -1.45 -3.65
CA PHE A 127 2.13 -0.38 -2.75
C PHE A 127 1.02 -0.05 -1.74
N VAL A 128 -0.20 0.21 -2.23
CA VAL A 128 -1.36 0.50 -1.37
C VAL A 128 -1.68 -0.69 -0.47
N LEU A 129 -1.73 -1.92 -1.02
CA LEU A 129 -1.96 -3.13 -0.23
C LEU A 129 -0.94 -3.30 0.91
N ALA A 130 0.32 -2.90 0.70
CA ALA A 130 1.33 -2.95 1.74
C ALA A 130 1.15 -1.89 2.83
N LEU A 131 0.68 -0.69 2.45
CA LEU A 131 0.40 0.38 3.39
C LEU A 131 -0.88 0.14 4.20
N GLU A 132 -1.88 -0.51 3.64
CA GLU A 132 -3.11 -0.87 4.37
C GLU A 132 -2.89 -2.03 5.34
N ASN A 133 -1.97 -2.95 5.02
CA ASN A 133 -1.79 -4.21 5.74
C ASN A 133 -0.41 -4.32 6.42
N LYS A 134 0.00 -3.25 7.11
CA LYS A 134 1.35 -3.10 7.71
C LYS A 134 1.66 -4.11 8.81
N ASP A 135 0.65 -4.74 9.38
CA ASP A 135 0.69 -5.76 10.42
C ASP A 135 0.82 -7.18 9.85
N THR A 136 0.55 -7.36 8.56
CA THR A 136 0.66 -8.67 7.90
C THR A 136 2.09 -8.99 7.45
N PRO A 137 2.49 -10.27 7.39
CA PRO A 137 3.81 -10.66 6.86
C PRO A 137 4.07 -10.16 5.42
N GLY A 138 3.03 -10.09 4.59
CA GLY A 138 3.12 -9.59 3.21
C GLY A 138 3.40 -8.09 3.14
N GLY A 139 2.67 -7.30 3.93
CA GLY A 139 2.88 -5.86 4.08
C GLY A 139 4.23 -5.54 4.69
N LEU A 140 4.58 -6.14 5.83
CA LEU A 140 5.90 -5.98 6.46
C LEU A 140 7.04 -6.33 5.50
N ALA A 141 6.94 -7.45 4.79
CA ALA A 141 7.96 -7.83 3.81
C ALA A 141 8.11 -6.78 2.70
N TYR A 142 7.01 -6.14 2.25
CA TYR A 142 7.09 -5.01 1.33
C TYR A 142 7.82 -3.84 1.99
N LEU A 143 7.36 -3.40 3.16
CA LEU A 143 7.86 -2.20 3.83
C LEU A 143 9.35 -2.34 4.17
N PHE A 144 9.77 -3.46 4.74
CA PHE A 144 11.18 -3.70 5.07
C PHE A 144 12.09 -3.72 3.84
N ARG A 145 11.60 -4.16 2.67
CA ARG A 145 12.37 -4.04 1.42
C ARG A 145 12.54 -2.58 0.99
N CYS A 146 11.55 -1.73 1.25
CA CYS A 146 11.68 -0.30 1.00
C CYS A 146 12.66 0.35 2.00
N LEU A 147 12.57 0.00 3.29
CA LEU A 147 13.41 0.53 4.36
C LEU A 147 14.86 0.06 4.29
N ASP A 148 15.13 -1.14 3.76
CA ASP A 148 16.47 -1.67 3.55
C ASP A 148 17.17 -0.95 2.39
N LEU A 149 17.66 0.26 2.65
CA LEU A 149 18.26 1.19 1.68
C LEU A 149 19.39 0.55 0.86
N HIS A 150 20.10 -0.40 1.46
CA HIS A 150 21.25 -1.06 0.84
C HIS A 150 20.96 -2.47 0.32
N GLY A 151 19.77 -3.02 0.57
CA GLY A 151 19.39 -4.37 0.15
C GLY A 151 20.18 -5.49 0.86
N ARG A 152 20.60 -5.25 2.11
CA ARG A 152 21.43 -6.20 2.88
C ARG A 152 20.62 -7.24 3.64
N GLY A 153 19.31 -7.03 3.79
CA GLY A 153 18.43 -7.82 4.63
C GLY A 153 18.45 -7.42 6.11
N TYR A 154 19.11 -6.31 6.46
CA TYR A 154 19.15 -5.76 7.83
C TYR A 154 19.34 -4.24 7.83
N LEU A 155 18.86 -3.60 8.89
CA LEU A 155 19.00 -2.16 9.14
C LEU A 155 20.07 -1.91 10.21
N THR A 156 20.95 -0.96 9.95
CA THR A 156 21.97 -0.44 10.85
C THR A 156 21.44 0.81 11.55
N THR A 157 22.09 1.21 12.64
CA THR A 157 21.79 2.47 13.33
C THR A 157 21.85 3.69 12.39
N ALA A 158 22.79 3.69 11.45
CA ALA A 158 22.93 4.74 10.44
C ALA A 158 21.73 4.80 9.47
N ASP A 159 21.20 3.65 9.05
CA ASP A 159 20.00 3.58 8.20
C ASP A 159 18.79 4.15 8.95
N ILE A 160 18.61 3.75 10.20
CA ILE A 160 17.53 4.24 11.06
C ILE A 160 17.64 5.75 11.25
N HIS A 161 18.84 6.28 11.57
CA HIS A 161 19.05 7.73 11.67
C HIS A 161 18.70 8.48 10.39
N THR A 162 19.03 7.91 9.23
CA THR A 162 18.73 8.50 7.93
C THR A 162 17.22 8.57 7.68
N LEU A 163 16.51 7.47 7.94
CA LEU A 163 15.05 7.39 7.81
C LEU A 163 14.34 8.38 8.75
N PHE A 164 14.72 8.45 10.02
CA PHE A 164 14.12 9.38 10.99
C PHE A 164 14.39 10.85 10.63
N ARG A 165 15.59 11.17 10.13
CA ARG A 165 15.92 12.53 9.68
C ARG A 165 15.00 12.97 8.54
N ASP A 166 14.66 12.06 7.63
CA ASP A 166 13.77 12.35 6.51
C ASP A 166 12.34 12.62 6.97
N VAL A 167 11.82 11.79 7.89
CA VAL A 167 10.51 12.00 8.53
C VAL A 167 10.43 13.37 9.19
N LEU A 168 11.45 13.77 9.95
CA LEU A 168 11.49 15.07 10.64
C LEU A 168 11.57 16.26 9.68
N LYS A 169 12.29 16.13 8.56
CA LYS A 169 12.35 17.16 7.52
C LYS A 169 10.99 17.37 6.86
N ASN A 170 10.26 16.30 6.57
CA ASN A 170 8.92 16.40 6.00
C ASN A 170 7.94 17.02 6.99
N GLY A 171 7.95 16.59 8.26
CA GLY A 171 7.09 17.16 9.30
C GLY A 171 7.44 18.60 9.72
N SER A 172 8.57 19.16 9.28
CA SER A 172 8.93 20.57 9.53
C SER A 172 8.53 21.50 8.39
N ARG A 173 8.22 20.96 7.20
CA ARG A 173 7.70 21.72 6.05
C ARG A 173 6.21 21.97 6.16
N GLU A 174 5.51 21.05 6.83
CA GLU A 174 4.12 21.19 7.24
C GLU A 174 4.12 21.74 8.67
N GLY A 175 3.80 23.02 8.83
CA GLY A 175 3.64 23.61 10.15
C GLY A 175 2.61 22.83 10.96
N THR A 176 3.07 22.03 11.92
CA THR A 176 2.30 21.42 13.02
C THR A 176 1.03 20.68 12.60
N THR A 177 1.13 19.38 12.31
CA THR A 177 0.18 18.37 12.83
C THR A 177 0.71 16.94 12.64
N GLY A 178 1.01 16.28 13.76
CA GLY A 178 0.92 14.82 13.97
C GLY A 178 1.48 13.88 12.90
N CYS A 179 2.74 13.49 13.08
CA CYS A 179 3.39 12.25 12.67
C CYS A 179 2.48 11.21 11.95
N ALA A 180 2.82 10.93 10.70
CA ALA A 180 2.21 9.96 9.79
C ALA A 180 2.41 8.50 10.24
N LEU A 181 1.84 8.15 11.39
CA LEU A 181 1.50 6.79 11.82
C LEU A 181 0.22 6.84 12.68
N ARG A 182 -0.73 7.72 12.35
CA ARG A 182 -2.08 7.55 12.87
C ARG A 182 -2.70 6.35 12.19
N THR A 183 -2.90 5.32 12.99
CA THR A 183 -3.75 4.17 12.77
C THR A 183 -5.05 4.62 12.12
N ALA A 184 -5.45 3.98 11.02
CA ALA A 184 -6.84 3.97 10.57
C ALA A 184 -7.66 3.20 11.61
N HIS A 185 -8.03 3.86 12.71
CA HIS A 185 -9.12 3.48 13.60
C HIS A 185 -9.52 4.71 14.39
N GLY A 186 -10.76 5.17 14.18
CA GLY A 186 -11.28 6.34 14.86
C GLY A 186 -12.65 6.77 14.38
N VAL A 187 -13.63 5.86 14.38
CA VAL A 187 -15.03 6.26 14.48
C VAL A 187 -15.21 6.89 15.86
N GLY A 188 -15.68 8.13 15.88
CA GLY A 188 -15.65 9.01 17.03
C GLY A 188 -16.42 8.49 18.25
N LEU A 189 -15.73 8.41 19.38
CA LEU A 189 -16.38 8.49 20.68
C LEU A 189 -16.65 9.97 20.98
N ARG A 190 -17.94 10.34 21.03
CA ARG A 190 -18.39 11.64 21.52
C ARG A 190 -17.89 11.84 22.96
N PRO A 191 -17.47 13.05 23.35
CA PRO A 191 -17.26 13.37 24.75
C PRO A 191 -18.63 13.44 25.46
N GLN A 192 -18.83 12.61 26.48
CA GLN A 192 -19.87 12.87 27.47
C GLN A 192 -19.46 14.12 28.26
N SER A 193 -20.37 15.10 28.30
CA SER A 193 -20.24 16.30 29.11
C SER A 193 -20.30 15.94 30.60
N PRO A 194 -19.48 16.54 31.47
CA PRO A 194 -19.72 16.48 32.92
C PRO A 194 -20.72 17.58 33.28
N GLY A 195 -21.90 17.20 33.74
CA GLY A 195 -22.92 18.12 34.25
C GLY A 195 -23.51 17.57 35.54
N ALA A 196 -23.25 18.31 36.62
CA ALA A 196 -23.76 18.28 37.99
C ALA A 196 -24.98 17.41 38.30
#